data_AF-A0A2R6DJC0-F1
#
_entry.id   AF-A0A2R6DJC0-F1
#
_cell.length_a   1.000
_cell.length_b   1.000
_cell.length_c   1.000
_cell.angle_alpha   90.00
_cell.angle_beta   90.00
_cell.angle_gamma   90.00
#
_symmetry.space_group_name_H-M   'P 1'
#
loop_
_entity.id
_entity.type
_entity.pdbx_description
1 polymer ?
#
loop_
_entity_poly.entity_id
_entity_poly.type
_entity_poly.pdbx_seq_one_letter_code
_entity_poly.pdbx_strand_id
1 'polypeptide(L)'
;MRNIHMEGKASGRTVAPTTRPNSVLVVAMLVALATVIAGIGAGVVSAQTGSPTPIDSCGTIDEPGEYLLTTNVTNTSADPCIAITASDVVFDGGGHTLAGNRSNYGVRVDNGDVPQSNVTVRNVAADNWVRAISFVNATGGVVENSTATGSIEGYLVQESTNVVVRHNYAYDNALGIHVRNAERNLVTRNVANENKWGIHLEYRARQNRIVENVARNNSNQDLMARQDSTANVVTRLDVGSGTFSFVTTNVAMRGTDSTPSEPEGRVGINSSIVATAATSEDLAPVLDSLTVHYRNASGEVSSLALWRYDGGSWSDLDSTSRPAENAVSTGNLTEFGTFVAFGSGDVSAERVTLDVTPPTLTERSAEATMATGPNTTTRSNATTAPGTMTSVTPTATTETSAPIETTMTETATAAETTETATPAPDTTAVSTTSTASVEATGTEAGVDAATETTGPGFGFVVALLAVLGAALLATRRKR
;
A
#
# COMPACT_ATOMS: atom_id res chain seq x y z
N MET A 1 -66.60 63.65 24.16
CA MET A 1 -65.87 64.92 24.41
C MET A 1 -65.13 65.32 23.13
N ARG A 2 -64.43 66.47 23.13
CA ARG A 2 -63.68 67.11 22.01
C ARG A 2 -62.79 66.15 21.18
N ASN A 3 -62.29 66.45 19.97
CA ASN A 3 -62.71 67.24 18.78
C ASN A 3 -61.48 67.34 17.81
N ILE A 4 -61.65 67.41 16.46
CA ILE A 4 -60.74 68.12 15.50
C ILE A 4 -59.31 67.50 15.30
N HIS A 5 -58.56 67.55 14.17
CA HIS A 5 -58.63 68.07 12.77
C HIS A 5 -57.99 67.02 11.80
N MET A 6 -58.21 66.97 10.47
CA MET A 6 -57.53 67.68 9.33
C MET A 6 -55.99 67.73 9.38
N GLU A 7 -55.21 67.65 8.28
CA GLU A 7 -55.46 67.65 6.82
C GLU A 7 -54.34 66.82 6.10
N GLY A 8 -54.49 66.27 4.88
CA GLY A 8 -54.12 66.87 3.58
C GLY A 8 -52.60 66.96 3.32
N LYS A 9 -51.99 66.69 2.15
CA LYS A 9 -52.37 66.42 0.72
C LYS A 9 -51.08 65.91 -0.01
N ALA A 10 -51.00 65.30 -1.20
CA ALA A 10 -51.95 64.60 -2.12
C ALA A 10 -51.16 63.99 -3.33
N SER A 11 -51.76 63.02 -4.06
CA SER A 11 -51.50 62.64 -5.48
C SER A 11 -50.15 62.00 -5.92
N GLY A 12 -50.06 60.98 -6.80
CA GLY A 12 -51.08 60.04 -7.31
C GLY A 12 -50.92 59.60 -8.79
N ARG A 13 -51.09 58.28 -9.06
CA ARG A 13 -51.35 57.60 -10.38
C ARG A 13 -50.27 57.66 -11.49
N THR A 14 -50.24 56.80 -12.53
CA THR A 14 -50.30 55.31 -12.69
C THR A 14 -50.11 54.94 -14.18
N VAL A 15 -49.28 53.92 -14.48
CA VAL A 15 -49.40 52.92 -15.58
C VAL A 15 -49.58 53.37 -17.05
N ALA A 16 -48.63 52.99 -17.95
CA ALA A 16 -48.86 52.29 -19.24
C ALA A 16 -47.54 52.05 -20.06
N PRO A 17 -47.43 50.99 -20.90
CA PRO A 17 -46.25 50.71 -21.76
C PRO A 17 -46.50 50.88 -23.29
N THR A 18 -45.43 50.94 -24.09
CA THR A 18 -45.46 50.91 -25.59
C THR A 18 -44.27 50.13 -26.19
N THR A 19 -44.27 49.87 -27.51
CA THR A 19 -43.48 48.78 -28.13
C THR A 19 -42.79 49.09 -29.47
N ARG A 20 -41.51 48.67 -29.63
CA ARG A 20 -40.80 48.38 -30.92
C ARG A 20 -40.61 49.61 -31.88
N PRO A 21 -39.90 49.53 -33.04
CA PRO A 21 -39.15 48.41 -33.65
C PRO A 21 -37.69 48.73 -34.07
N ASN A 22 -37.11 47.81 -34.86
CA ASN A 22 -35.75 47.76 -35.42
C ASN A 22 -35.26 49.01 -36.19
N SER A 23 -33.93 49.12 -36.35
CA SER A 23 -33.28 49.70 -37.55
C SER A 23 -31.92 49.03 -37.80
N VAL A 24 -31.55 48.88 -39.07
CA VAL A 24 -30.31 48.24 -39.53
C VAL A 24 -29.35 49.31 -40.05
N LEU A 25 -28.04 49.14 -39.81
CA LEU A 25 -27.00 49.86 -40.55
C LEU A 25 -25.95 48.88 -41.07
N VAL A 26 -25.61 48.99 -42.36
CA VAL A 26 -24.56 48.22 -43.01
C VAL A 26 -23.35 49.11 -43.22
N VAL A 27 -22.17 48.66 -42.78
CA VAL A 27 -20.89 49.20 -43.22
C VAL A 27 -20.03 48.03 -43.67
N ALA A 28 -19.69 48.00 -44.96
CA ALA A 28 -18.76 47.03 -45.52
C ALA A 28 -17.38 47.68 -45.67
N MET A 29 -16.34 47.03 -45.18
CA MET A 29 -14.98 47.33 -45.59
C MET A 29 -14.18 46.03 -45.73
N LEU A 30 -13.71 45.78 -46.95
CA LEU A 30 -13.10 44.53 -47.35
C LEU A 30 -11.61 44.79 -47.58
N VAL A 31 -10.75 44.22 -46.73
CA VAL A 31 -9.30 44.23 -46.93
C VAL A 31 -8.85 42.77 -47.01
N ALA A 32 -8.52 42.32 -48.21
CA ALA A 32 -7.96 41.00 -48.43
C ALA A 32 -6.44 41.08 -48.33
N LEU A 33 -5.85 40.32 -47.41
CA LEU A 33 -4.43 39.98 -47.42
C LEU A 33 -4.31 38.47 -47.20
N ALA A 34 -3.74 37.77 -48.17
CA ALA A 34 -3.61 36.31 -48.13
C ALA A 34 -2.14 35.92 -47.94
N THR A 35 -1.87 35.11 -46.91
CA THR A 35 -0.64 34.30 -46.83
C THR A 35 -0.82 33.09 -45.93
N VAL A 36 -0.45 31.92 -46.47
CA VAL A 36 0.06 30.70 -45.81
C VAL A 36 -0.83 30.01 -44.76
N ILE A 37 -1.11 28.73 -45.04
CA ILE A 37 -1.67 27.77 -44.10
C ILE A 37 -0.60 27.36 -43.08
N ALA A 38 -0.90 27.54 -41.79
CA ALA A 38 -0.24 26.81 -40.70
C ALA A 38 -1.32 25.98 -40.00
N GLY A 39 -1.36 24.68 -40.28
CA GLY A 39 -2.32 23.78 -39.63
C GLY A 39 -1.95 23.63 -38.16
N ILE A 40 -2.92 23.86 -37.26
CA ILE A 40 -2.79 23.44 -35.86
C ILE A 40 -2.90 21.92 -35.85
N GLY A 41 -1.77 21.25 -36.07
CA GLY A 41 -1.65 19.83 -35.86
C GLY A 41 -1.90 19.57 -34.37
N ALA A 42 -2.98 18.84 -34.07
CA ALA A 42 -3.16 18.27 -32.75
C ALA A 42 -1.97 17.33 -32.51
N GLY A 43 -1.00 17.79 -31.72
CA GLY A 43 0.17 17.02 -31.33
C GLY A 43 -0.28 15.88 -30.43
N VAL A 44 -0.70 14.77 -31.03
CA VAL A 44 -0.68 13.49 -30.34
C VAL A 44 0.75 13.26 -29.89
N VAL A 45 0.97 13.29 -28.58
CA VAL A 45 2.25 12.91 -27.99
C VAL A 45 2.41 11.43 -28.28
N SER A 46 3.07 11.14 -29.39
CA SER A 46 3.47 9.78 -29.73
C SER A 46 4.45 9.37 -28.65
N ALA A 47 4.04 8.45 -27.77
CA ALA A 47 4.96 7.81 -26.83
C ALA A 47 6.13 7.27 -27.66
N GLN A 48 7.30 7.88 -27.51
CA GLN A 48 8.41 7.64 -28.41
C GLN A 48 9.04 6.30 -28.02
N THR A 49 8.58 5.22 -28.67
CA THR A 49 9.09 3.86 -28.52
C THR A 49 10.49 3.73 -29.13
N GLY A 50 11.46 4.43 -28.55
CA GLY A 50 12.86 4.03 -28.61
C GLY A 50 13.06 2.75 -27.80
N SER A 51 14.11 2.00 -28.09
CA SER A 51 14.53 0.90 -27.22
C SER A 51 14.87 1.45 -25.83
N PRO A 52 14.52 0.75 -24.73
CA PRO A 52 14.89 1.16 -23.38
C PRO A 52 16.40 1.41 -23.23
N THR A 53 16.75 2.42 -22.45
CA THR A 53 18.14 2.77 -22.15
C THR A 53 18.80 1.61 -21.40
N PRO A 54 19.88 1.00 -21.93
CA PRO A 54 20.53 -0.11 -21.26
C PRO A 54 21.30 0.36 -20.03
N ILE A 55 21.12 -0.36 -18.93
CA ILE A 55 21.88 -0.25 -17.68
C ILE A 55 22.67 -1.55 -17.49
N ASP A 56 23.94 -1.43 -17.13
CA ASP A 56 24.87 -2.54 -16.91
C ASP A 56 25.66 -2.44 -15.59
N SER A 57 25.38 -1.40 -14.80
CA SER A 57 26.12 -1.00 -13.61
C SER A 57 25.26 -0.13 -12.68
N CYS A 58 25.72 0.11 -11.45
CA CYS A 58 25.10 1.07 -10.54
C CYS A 58 25.22 2.50 -11.10
N GLY A 59 24.16 3.31 -10.97
CA GLY A 59 24.09 4.68 -11.50
C GLY A 59 22.83 5.43 -11.10
N THR A 60 22.64 6.62 -11.69
CA THR A 60 21.46 7.48 -11.50
C THR A 60 20.61 7.50 -12.75
N ILE A 61 19.29 7.48 -12.56
CA ILE A 61 18.26 7.78 -13.55
C ILE A 61 17.65 9.13 -13.17
N ASP A 62 18.12 10.18 -13.83
CA ASP A 62 17.81 11.60 -13.58
C ASP A 62 16.96 12.26 -14.68
N GLU A 63 16.56 11.50 -15.71
CA GLU A 63 15.64 11.92 -16.77
C GLU A 63 14.46 10.92 -16.91
N PRO A 64 13.27 11.36 -17.37
CA PRO A 64 12.16 10.46 -17.68
C PRO A 64 12.46 9.46 -18.81
N GLY A 65 11.90 8.25 -18.73
CA GLY A 65 12.01 7.26 -19.80
C GLY A 65 11.98 5.79 -19.38
N GLU A 66 12.19 4.90 -20.35
CA GLU A 66 12.35 3.46 -20.11
C GLU A 66 13.82 3.07 -19.99
N TYR A 67 14.14 2.27 -18.97
CA TYR A 67 15.48 1.79 -18.64
C TYR A 67 15.43 0.28 -18.42
N LEU A 68 16.41 -0.45 -18.97
CA LEU A 68 16.50 -1.91 -18.89
C LEU A 68 17.85 -2.31 -18.29
N LEU A 69 17.84 -2.99 -17.15
CA LEU A 69 19.01 -3.70 -16.64
C LEU A 69 19.31 -4.90 -17.56
N THR A 70 20.55 -5.01 -18.02
CA THR A 70 20.95 -5.95 -19.10
C THR A 70 21.91 -7.06 -18.64
N THR A 71 22.39 -6.98 -17.39
CA THR A 71 23.26 -7.95 -16.74
C THR A 71 23.02 -7.93 -15.23
N ASN A 72 23.34 -9.02 -14.55
CA ASN A 72 23.54 -9.04 -13.10
C ASN A 72 24.62 -8.01 -12.72
N VAL A 73 24.39 -7.25 -11.65
CA VAL A 73 25.29 -6.21 -11.11
C VAL A 73 25.59 -6.52 -9.64
N THR A 74 26.87 -6.57 -9.29
CA THR A 74 27.32 -6.66 -7.89
C THR A 74 27.85 -5.31 -7.43
N ASN A 75 27.22 -4.72 -6.42
CA ASN A 75 27.63 -3.43 -5.89
C ASN A 75 28.86 -3.56 -4.99
N THR A 76 29.89 -2.75 -5.28
CA THR A 76 31.13 -2.68 -4.50
C THR A 76 31.23 -1.43 -3.62
N SER A 77 30.52 -0.34 -3.94
CA SER A 77 30.75 0.97 -3.29
C SER A 77 29.66 2.04 -3.47
N ALA A 78 28.59 1.80 -4.23
CA ALA A 78 27.54 2.78 -4.49
C ALA A 78 26.47 2.79 -3.38
N ASP A 79 25.91 3.96 -3.08
CA ASP A 79 24.76 4.16 -2.20
C ASP A 79 23.90 5.35 -2.70
N PRO A 80 22.71 5.11 -3.29
CA PRO A 80 22.16 3.80 -3.69
C PRO A 80 22.98 3.17 -4.83
N CYS A 81 22.67 1.91 -5.20
CA CYS A 81 23.17 1.37 -6.47
C CYS A 81 22.39 1.92 -7.67
N ILE A 82 21.05 1.90 -7.63
CA ILE A 82 20.20 2.56 -8.62
C ILE A 82 19.45 3.70 -7.93
N ALA A 83 19.86 4.94 -8.20
CA ALA A 83 19.08 6.13 -7.85
C ALA A 83 18.06 6.40 -8.96
N ILE A 84 16.81 6.66 -8.60
CA ILE A 84 15.79 7.19 -9.52
C ILE A 84 15.33 8.53 -8.96
N THR A 85 15.86 9.61 -9.52
CA THR A 85 15.62 10.99 -9.10
C THR A 85 14.63 11.72 -10.02
N ALA A 86 14.25 11.10 -11.14
CA ALA A 86 13.21 11.59 -12.05
C ALA A 86 11.86 10.90 -11.86
N SER A 87 10.82 11.61 -12.31
CA SER A 87 9.45 11.10 -12.49
C SER A 87 9.25 10.53 -13.89
N ASP A 88 8.16 9.82 -14.12
CA ASP A 88 7.83 9.19 -15.43
C ASP A 88 8.94 8.22 -15.90
N VAL A 89 9.44 7.40 -14.97
CA VAL A 89 10.53 6.42 -15.18
C VAL A 89 9.99 4.98 -15.10
N VAL A 90 10.37 4.14 -16.07
CA VAL A 90 10.18 2.68 -15.99
C VAL A 90 11.56 2.00 -15.91
N PHE A 91 11.93 1.52 -14.73
CA PHE A 91 13.10 0.68 -14.52
C PHE A 91 12.72 -0.80 -14.55
N ASP A 92 13.07 -1.46 -15.64
CA ASP A 92 12.92 -2.90 -15.86
C ASP A 92 14.22 -3.61 -15.49
N GLY A 93 14.21 -4.34 -14.39
CA GLY A 93 15.33 -5.20 -13.97
C GLY A 93 15.65 -6.32 -14.95
N GLY A 94 14.79 -6.59 -15.95
CA GLY A 94 15.06 -7.55 -17.00
C GLY A 94 15.22 -8.99 -16.52
N GLY A 95 14.84 -9.30 -15.27
CA GLY A 95 15.09 -10.58 -14.61
C GLY A 95 16.45 -10.70 -13.92
N HIS A 96 17.30 -9.66 -13.98
CA HIS A 96 18.66 -9.66 -13.43
C HIS A 96 18.71 -9.27 -11.95
N THR A 97 19.85 -9.60 -11.34
CA THR A 97 20.15 -9.39 -9.92
C THR A 97 20.93 -8.10 -9.67
N LEU A 98 20.47 -7.29 -8.71
CA LEU A 98 21.24 -6.26 -8.02
C LEU A 98 21.71 -6.83 -6.68
N ALA A 99 22.93 -7.35 -6.65
CA ALA A 99 23.54 -7.97 -5.48
C ALA A 99 24.29 -6.92 -4.63
N GLY A 100 23.87 -6.74 -3.39
CA GLY A 100 24.47 -5.85 -2.40
C GLY A 100 25.48 -6.55 -1.48
N ASN A 101 26.15 -5.75 -0.66
CA ASN A 101 27.12 -6.21 0.36
C ASN A 101 26.69 -5.81 1.79
N ARG A 102 25.38 -5.72 2.03
CA ARG A 102 24.73 -4.94 3.11
C ARG A 102 24.93 -3.42 2.97
N SER A 103 25.21 -2.98 1.75
CA SER A 103 25.03 -1.60 1.26
C SER A 103 23.59 -1.12 1.47
N ASN A 104 23.41 0.19 1.61
CA ASN A 104 22.18 0.81 2.14
C ASN A 104 20.95 0.63 1.22
N TYR A 105 21.02 1.04 -0.05
CA TYR A 105 19.90 0.96 -0.99
C TYR A 105 20.26 0.23 -2.29
N GLY A 106 19.47 -0.78 -2.68
CA GLY A 106 19.55 -1.42 -3.99
C GLY A 106 18.97 -0.52 -5.08
N VAL A 107 17.64 -0.33 -5.06
CA VAL A 107 16.93 0.68 -5.83
C VAL A 107 16.30 1.69 -4.87
N ARG A 108 16.48 2.99 -5.11
CA ARG A 108 15.85 4.09 -4.35
C ARG A 108 15.21 5.09 -5.31
N VAL A 109 13.88 5.19 -5.24
CA VAL A 109 13.09 6.26 -5.85
C VAL A 109 12.97 7.38 -4.82
N ASP A 110 13.66 8.50 -5.05
CA ASP A 110 13.77 9.64 -4.12
C ASP A 110 14.47 10.83 -4.82
N ASN A 111 14.09 12.07 -4.53
CA ASN A 111 14.83 13.28 -4.91
C ASN A 111 14.79 14.37 -3.82
N GLY A 112 14.76 13.97 -2.56
CA GLY A 112 14.70 14.88 -1.41
C GLY A 112 13.37 15.64 -1.34
N ASP A 113 13.40 16.93 -1.63
CA ASP A 113 12.27 17.85 -1.42
C ASP A 113 11.13 17.68 -2.44
N VAL A 114 11.40 17.09 -3.61
CA VAL A 114 10.40 16.93 -4.70
C VAL A 114 9.89 15.49 -4.73
N PRO A 115 8.58 15.24 -4.52
CA PRO A 115 8.03 13.90 -4.57
C PRO A 115 8.12 13.31 -5.98
N GLN A 116 8.65 12.09 -6.12
CA GLN A 116 8.76 11.44 -7.43
C GLN A 116 7.48 10.70 -7.83
N SER A 117 7.07 10.89 -9.08
CA SER A 117 5.75 10.49 -9.57
C SER A 117 5.83 9.55 -10.78
N ASN A 118 4.84 8.65 -10.91
CA ASN A 118 4.73 7.70 -12.03
C ASN A 118 6.02 6.86 -12.27
N VAL A 119 6.70 6.46 -11.20
CA VAL A 119 7.90 5.61 -11.30
C VAL A 119 7.51 4.13 -11.14
N THR A 120 7.89 3.30 -12.11
CA THR A 120 7.71 1.84 -12.08
C THR A 120 9.05 1.12 -11.93
N VAL A 121 9.18 0.27 -10.91
CA VAL A 121 10.32 -0.64 -10.73
C VAL A 121 9.81 -2.08 -10.86
N ARG A 122 10.34 -2.86 -11.80
CA ARG A 122 9.81 -4.22 -12.05
C ARG A 122 10.86 -5.23 -12.49
N ASN A 123 10.60 -6.52 -12.25
CA ASN A 123 11.45 -7.64 -12.67
C ASN A 123 12.90 -7.60 -12.12
N VAL A 124 13.11 -7.10 -10.89
CA VAL A 124 14.43 -7.02 -10.24
C VAL A 124 14.58 -8.15 -9.21
N ALA A 125 15.73 -8.81 -9.14
CA ALA A 125 16.17 -9.53 -7.93
C ALA A 125 17.09 -8.62 -7.11
N ALA A 126 16.68 -8.17 -5.92
CA ALA A 126 17.48 -7.28 -5.09
C ALA A 126 17.93 -8.01 -3.81
N ASP A 127 19.21 -8.39 -3.76
CA ASP A 127 19.75 -9.28 -2.72
C ASP A 127 20.75 -8.60 -1.77
N ASN A 128 20.65 -8.90 -0.47
CA ASN A 128 21.63 -8.54 0.56
C ASN A 128 21.91 -7.02 0.71
N TRP A 129 20.86 -6.25 0.94
CA TRP A 129 20.88 -4.79 1.19
C TRP A 129 20.49 -4.43 2.63
N VAL A 130 20.63 -3.16 3.04
CA VAL A 130 19.79 -2.64 4.13
C VAL A 130 18.36 -2.48 3.62
N ARG A 131 18.19 -1.95 2.40
CA ARG A 131 16.91 -1.71 1.74
C ARG A 131 16.99 -2.17 0.29
N ALA A 132 16.26 -3.22 -0.09
CA ALA A 132 16.42 -3.81 -1.41
C ALA A 132 15.78 -2.93 -2.50
N ILE A 133 14.48 -2.59 -2.35
CA ILE A 133 13.77 -1.64 -3.22
C ILE A 133 12.98 -0.66 -2.36
N SER A 134 13.20 0.64 -2.56
CA SER A 134 12.61 1.73 -1.75
C SER A 134 11.93 2.80 -2.59
N PHE A 135 10.70 3.14 -2.21
CA PHE A 135 9.99 4.35 -2.62
C PHE A 135 9.96 5.30 -1.40
N VAL A 136 10.62 6.44 -1.51
CA VAL A 136 10.75 7.45 -0.45
C VAL A 136 10.32 8.80 -1.03
N ASN A 137 9.36 9.46 -0.38
CA ASN A 137 8.72 10.67 -0.90
C ASN A 137 8.23 10.47 -2.36
N ALA A 138 7.33 9.51 -2.58
CA ALA A 138 6.83 9.14 -3.91
C ALA A 138 5.30 9.15 -4.01
N THR A 139 4.77 9.38 -5.21
CA THR A 139 3.33 9.42 -5.49
C THR A 139 2.94 8.64 -6.73
N GLY A 140 1.98 7.70 -6.60
CA GLY A 140 1.49 6.91 -7.74
C GLY A 140 2.53 5.97 -8.37
N GLY A 141 3.56 5.58 -7.63
CA GLY A 141 4.59 4.64 -8.09
C GLY A 141 4.13 3.18 -8.06
N VAL A 142 4.86 2.31 -8.76
CA VAL A 142 4.60 0.86 -8.81
C VAL A 142 5.89 0.07 -8.57
N VAL A 143 5.84 -0.94 -7.69
CA VAL A 143 6.85 -2.00 -7.64
C VAL A 143 6.20 -3.36 -7.88
N GLU A 144 6.66 -4.08 -8.91
CA GLU A 144 6.04 -5.35 -9.30
C GLU A 144 6.98 -6.47 -9.78
N ASN A 145 6.50 -7.71 -9.69
CA ASN A 145 7.12 -8.93 -10.20
C ASN A 145 8.60 -9.07 -9.82
N SER A 146 8.99 -8.56 -8.66
CA SER A 146 10.37 -8.49 -8.19
C SER A 146 10.56 -9.37 -6.96
N THR A 147 11.83 -9.65 -6.61
CA THR A 147 12.21 -10.47 -5.46
C THR A 147 13.21 -9.69 -4.60
N ALA A 148 13.04 -9.70 -3.27
CA ALA A 148 13.88 -9.00 -2.32
C ALA A 148 14.33 -9.91 -1.17
N THR A 149 15.65 -10.04 -0.96
CA THR A 149 16.24 -11.13 -0.18
C THR A 149 17.38 -10.70 0.73
N GLY A 150 17.58 -11.43 1.84
CA GLY A 150 18.72 -11.28 2.75
C GLY A 150 18.86 -9.91 3.42
N SER A 151 17.85 -9.03 3.28
CA SER A 151 17.95 -7.59 3.52
C SER A 151 17.32 -7.16 4.87
N ILE A 152 17.57 -5.94 5.33
CA ILE A 152 16.87 -5.44 6.54
C ILE A 152 15.44 -5.03 6.18
N GLU A 153 15.22 -4.39 5.04
CA GLU A 153 13.93 -4.04 4.46
C GLU A 153 13.90 -4.55 3.02
N GLY A 154 12.99 -5.48 2.70
CA GLY A 154 12.81 -5.97 1.34
C GLY A 154 12.21 -4.90 0.43
N TYR A 155 10.97 -4.51 0.74
CA TYR A 155 10.26 -3.41 0.09
C TYR A 155 9.97 -2.31 1.10
N LEU A 156 10.44 -1.08 0.85
CA LEU A 156 10.11 0.10 1.67
C LEU A 156 9.20 1.06 0.89
N VAL A 157 8.11 1.47 1.52
CA VAL A 157 7.27 2.60 1.12
C VAL A 157 7.26 3.60 2.27
N GLN A 158 8.07 4.65 2.17
CA GLN A 158 8.22 5.70 3.20
C GLN A 158 7.71 7.04 2.69
N GLU A 159 6.94 7.77 3.52
CA GLU A 159 6.52 9.16 3.22
C GLU A 159 5.85 9.32 1.84
N SER A 160 5.16 8.26 1.41
CA SER A 160 4.66 8.08 0.06
C SER A 160 3.15 7.81 0.03
N THR A 161 2.51 8.08 -1.10
CA THR A 161 1.07 7.90 -1.28
C THR A 161 0.69 7.31 -2.64
N ASN A 162 -0.42 6.59 -2.71
CA ASN A 162 -0.90 5.89 -3.91
C ASN A 162 0.12 4.92 -4.55
N VAL A 163 1.17 4.50 -3.83
CA VAL A 163 2.15 3.53 -4.33
C VAL A 163 1.53 2.13 -4.33
N VAL A 164 1.78 1.36 -5.39
CA VAL A 164 1.30 -0.02 -5.57
C VAL A 164 2.46 -1.00 -5.45
N VAL A 165 2.46 -1.80 -4.38
CA VAL A 165 3.40 -2.93 -4.17
C VAL A 165 2.64 -4.21 -4.55
N ARG A 166 2.96 -4.85 -5.69
CA ARG A 166 2.21 -6.03 -6.14
C ARG A 166 3.00 -7.16 -6.78
N HIS A 167 2.56 -8.41 -6.60
CA HIS A 167 3.17 -9.59 -7.22
C HIS A 167 4.66 -9.80 -6.89
N ASN A 168 5.13 -9.27 -5.74
CA ASN A 168 6.51 -9.39 -5.31
C ASN A 168 6.73 -10.54 -4.30
N TYR A 169 7.98 -10.94 -4.11
CA TYR A 169 8.39 -11.92 -3.09
C TYR A 169 9.48 -11.38 -2.17
N ALA A 170 9.18 -11.28 -0.88
CA ALA A 170 10.13 -10.97 0.18
C ALA A 170 10.38 -12.20 1.07
N TYR A 171 11.63 -12.66 1.15
CA TYR A 171 12.05 -13.73 2.07
C TYR A 171 13.45 -13.51 2.66
N ASP A 172 13.71 -14.08 3.85
CA ASP A 172 14.95 -13.91 4.62
C ASP A 172 15.32 -12.43 4.88
N ASN A 173 14.31 -11.57 5.03
CA ASN A 173 14.51 -10.17 5.42
C ASN A 173 14.15 -9.94 6.90
N ALA A 174 14.62 -8.84 7.51
CA ALA A 174 14.08 -8.43 8.80
C ALA A 174 12.63 -7.92 8.66
N LEU A 175 12.37 -7.03 7.71
CA LEU A 175 11.04 -6.54 7.32
C LEU A 175 10.79 -6.92 5.86
N GLY A 176 9.79 -7.76 5.59
CA GLY A 176 9.48 -8.20 4.22
C GLY A 176 8.94 -7.06 3.36
N ILE A 177 7.78 -6.51 3.77
CA ILE A 177 7.19 -5.29 3.21
C ILE A 177 6.98 -4.28 4.33
N HIS A 178 7.55 -3.09 4.18
CA HIS A 178 7.56 -2.03 5.19
C HIS A 178 6.85 -0.77 4.66
N VAL A 179 5.81 -0.32 5.37
CA VAL A 179 5.04 0.91 5.09
C VAL A 179 5.20 1.87 6.26
N ARG A 180 5.92 2.98 6.06
CA ARG A 180 6.41 3.85 7.15
C ARG A 180 6.01 5.30 6.92
N ASN A 181 5.25 5.91 7.83
CA ASN A 181 4.80 7.31 7.69
C ASN A 181 4.16 7.59 6.32
N ALA A 182 3.40 6.62 5.81
CA ALA A 182 2.92 6.57 4.42
C ALA A 182 1.42 6.23 4.40
N GLU A 183 0.68 6.81 3.44
CA GLU A 183 -0.79 6.73 3.43
C GLU A 183 -1.44 6.48 2.06
N ARG A 184 -2.58 5.76 2.07
CA ARG A 184 -3.38 5.41 0.88
C ARG A 184 -2.64 4.57 -0.18
N ASN A 185 -1.63 3.80 0.25
CA ASN A 185 -0.89 2.87 -0.60
C ASN A 185 -1.62 1.52 -0.72
N LEU A 186 -1.34 0.76 -1.78
CA LEU A 186 -1.90 -0.56 -2.05
C LEU A 186 -0.82 -1.63 -2.04
N VAL A 187 -0.81 -2.48 -1.02
CA VAL A 187 0.02 -3.69 -0.95
C VAL A 187 -0.87 -4.87 -1.35
N THR A 188 -0.69 -5.44 -2.54
CA THR A 188 -1.61 -6.46 -3.07
C THR A 188 -0.94 -7.67 -3.72
N ARG A 189 -1.42 -8.88 -3.42
CA ARG A 189 -0.94 -10.13 -4.04
C ARG A 189 0.58 -10.33 -3.99
N ASN A 190 1.21 -9.99 -2.87
CA ASN A 190 2.62 -10.28 -2.59
C ASN A 190 2.77 -11.51 -1.68
N VAL A 191 3.98 -12.08 -1.67
CA VAL A 191 4.40 -13.13 -0.74
C VAL A 191 5.47 -12.55 0.20
N ALA A 192 5.21 -12.52 1.50
CA ALA A 192 6.11 -11.99 2.53
C ALA A 192 6.33 -13.07 3.62
N ASN A 193 7.08 -14.11 3.28
CA ASN A 193 7.28 -15.30 4.10
C ASN A 193 8.70 -15.40 4.62
N GLU A 194 8.87 -16.06 5.77
CA GLU A 194 10.21 -16.40 6.32
C GLU A 194 11.11 -15.17 6.53
N ASN A 195 10.47 -14.02 6.80
CA ASN A 195 11.10 -12.79 7.29
C ASN A 195 11.02 -12.75 8.83
N LYS A 196 11.56 -11.73 9.49
CA LYS A 196 11.27 -11.49 10.91
C LYS A 196 9.88 -10.89 11.11
N TRP A 197 9.49 -9.91 10.30
CA TRP A 197 8.11 -9.44 10.16
C TRP A 197 7.70 -9.50 8.68
N GLY A 198 6.51 -10.02 8.41
CA GLY A 198 5.99 -10.17 7.04
C GLY A 198 5.62 -8.82 6.42
N ILE A 199 4.49 -8.25 6.85
CA ILE A 199 4.01 -6.92 6.45
C ILE A 199 3.99 -6.01 7.68
N HIS A 200 4.68 -4.87 7.63
CA HIS A 200 4.89 -4.00 8.78
C HIS A 200 4.50 -2.56 8.47
N LEU A 201 3.62 -1.99 9.30
CA LEU A 201 3.09 -0.63 9.20
C LEU A 201 3.45 0.15 10.47
N GLU A 202 4.22 1.23 10.35
CA GLU A 202 4.72 1.99 11.49
C GLU A 202 4.81 3.51 11.27
N TYR A 203 5.01 4.24 12.37
CA TYR A 203 5.11 5.70 12.43
C TYR A 203 3.97 6.38 11.69
N ARG A 204 2.73 6.19 12.16
CA ARG A 204 1.53 6.88 11.65
C ARG A 204 1.24 6.56 10.17
N ALA A 205 1.47 5.32 9.73
CA ALA A 205 1.04 4.82 8.43
C ALA A 205 -0.48 4.58 8.41
N ARG A 206 -1.22 5.21 7.49
CA ARG A 206 -2.70 5.30 7.57
C ARG A 206 -3.42 5.01 6.26
N GLN A 207 -4.66 4.53 6.36
CA GLN A 207 -5.57 4.34 5.22
C GLN A 207 -4.99 3.47 4.09
N ASN A 208 -3.96 2.66 4.37
CA ASN A 208 -3.36 1.75 3.41
C ASN A 208 -4.23 0.51 3.23
N ARG A 209 -4.17 -0.11 2.04
CA ARG A 209 -4.95 -1.29 1.68
C ARG A 209 -4.02 -2.48 1.49
N ILE A 210 -4.21 -3.53 2.29
CA ILE A 210 -3.43 -4.77 2.27
C ILE A 210 -4.35 -5.87 1.75
N VAL A 211 -4.22 -6.26 0.48
CA VAL A 211 -5.23 -7.06 -0.25
C VAL A 211 -4.63 -8.36 -0.79
N GLU A 212 -5.22 -9.52 -0.47
CA GLU A 212 -4.82 -10.83 -1.00
C GLU A 212 -3.32 -11.15 -0.86
N ASN A 213 -2.67 -10.76 0.23
CA ASN A 213 -1.25 -11.10 0.45
C ASN A 213 -1.12 -12.41 1.22
N VAL A 214 -0.01 -13.11 1.00
CA VAL A 214 0.42 -14.26 1.80
C VAL A 214 1.58 -13.80 2.68
N ALA A 215 1.44 -13.91 3.99
CA ALA A 215 2.53 -13.65 4.93
C ALA A 215 2.48 -14.72 6.02
N ARG A 216 3.38 -15.69 5.95
CA ARG A 216 3.42 -16.85 6.85
C ARG A 216 4.85 -17.31 7.12
N ASN A 217 5.02 -18.15 8.14
CA ASN A 217 6.32 -18.64 8.62
C ASN A 217 7.27 -17.50 9.08
N ASN A 218 6.78 -16.28 9.32
CA ASN A 218 7.63 -15.19 9.79
C ASN A 218 8.02 -15.42 11.26
N SER A 219 9.23 -15.04 11.67
CA SER A 219 9.77 -15.39 13.00
C SER A 219 9.27 -14.50 14.16
N ASN A 220 8.53 -13.42 13.88
CA ASN A 220 7.82 -12.64 14.90
C ASN A 220 6.32 -12.48 14.55
N GLN A 221 5.96 -11.58 13.64
CA GLN A 221 4.56 -11.31 13.26
C GLN A 221 4.40 -11.35 11.75
N ASP A 222 3.24 -11.83 11.28
CA ASP A 222 2.92 -11.90 9.87
C ASP A 222 2.38 -10.56 9.35
N LEU A 223 1.61 -9.86 10.19
CA LEU A 223 1.33 -8.43 10.04
C LEU A 223 1.56 -7.68 11.35
N MET A 224 2.11 -6.46 11.26
CA MET A 224 2.29 -5.54 12.38
C MET A 224 1.76 -4.17 11.99
N ALA A 225 0.87 -3.57 12.79
CA ALA A 225 0.56 -2.14 12.74
C ALA A 225 0.90 -1.50 14.10
N ARG A 226 1.67 -0.40 14.13
CA ARG A 226 2.15 0.23 15.37
C ARG A 226 2.44 1.73 15.23
N GLN A 227 2.68 2.41 16.36
CA GLN A 227 2.97 3.85 16.47
C GLN A 227 1.93 4.70 15.71
N ASP A 228 0.68 4.51 16.09
CA ASP A 228 -0.53 5.21 15.62
C ASP A 228 -0.80 5.05 14.13
N SER A 229 -0.39 3.90 13.61
CA SER A 229 -0.78 3.40 12.29
C SER A 229 -2.21 2.85 12.37
N THR A 230 -3.15 3.52 11.71
CA THR A 230 -4.60 3.42 11.95
C THR A 230 -5.41 3.43 10.65
N ALA A 231 -6.63 2.90 10.68
CA ALA A 231 -7.55 2.77 9.55
C ALA A 231 -6.94 2.02 8.34
N ASN A 232 -5.96 1.14 8.59
CA ASN A 232 -5.39 0.30 7.54
C ASN A 232 -6.31 -0.91 7.32
N VAL A 233 -6.72 -1.11 6.07
CA VAL A 233 -7.75 -2.10 5.70
C VAL A 233 -7.08 -3.34 5.13
N VAL A 234 -7.18 -4.44 5.86
CA VAL A 234 -6.64 -5.75 5.47
C VAL A 234 -7.77 -6.62 4.94
N THR A 235 -7.66 -7.02 3.67
CA THR A 235 -8.64 -7.85 2.97
C THR A 235 -7.99 -9.14 2.53
N ARG A 236 -8.34 -10.25 3.16
CA ARG A 236 -7.82 -11.60 2.87
C ARG A 236 -6.28 -11.63 2.93
N LEU A 237 -5.74 -11.54 4.15
CA LEU A 237 -4.37 -11.92 4.47
C LEU A 237 -4.34 -13.42 4.80
N ASP A 238 -3.56 -14.20 4.07
CA ASP A 238 -3.29 -15.62 4.37
C ASP A 238 -2.05 -15.71 5.27
N VAL A 239 -2.25 -16.18 6.51
CA VAL A 239 -1.19 -16.37 7.52
C VAL A 239 -0.79 -17.84 7.69
N GLY A 240 -1.13 -18.70 6.72
CA GLY A 240 -0.86 -20.14 6.73
C GLY A 240 -1.81 -20.94 7.64
N SER A 241 -2.19 -20.40 8.80
CA SER A 241 -3.21 -20.95 9.70
C SER A 241 -4.64 -20.51 9.38
N GLY A 242 -4.84 -19.72 8.32
CA GLY A 242 -6.14 -19.29 7.80
C GLY A 242 -6.04 -18.00 6.98
N THR A 243 -7.18 -17.57 6.41
CA THR A 243 -7.29 -16.28 5.71
C THR A 243 -8.24 -15.34 6.44
N PHE A 244 -7.79 -14.10 6.66
CA PHE A 244 -8.46 -13.14 7.55
C PHE A 244 -8.65 -11.78 6.86
N SER A 245 -9.74 -11.07 7.16
CA SER A 245 -9.90 -9.63 6.87
C SER A 245 -10.12 -8.87 8.17
N PHE A 246 -9.57 -7.67 8.29
CA PHE A 246 -9.69 -6.83 9.47
C PHE A 246 -9.34 -5.38 9.16
N VAL A 247 -9.74 -4.47 10.05
CA VAL A 247 -9.27 -3.08 10.05
C VAL A 247 -8.55 -2.86 11.37
N THR A 248 -7.36 -2.24 11.31
CA THR A 248 -6.42 -2.21 12.44
C THR A 248 -5.92 -0.82 12.80
N THR A 249 -5.85 -0.58 14.11
CA THR A 249 -5.10 0.48 14.76
C THR A 249 -4.18 -0.13 15.80
N ASN A 250 -2.85 0.02 15.66
CA ASN A 250 -1.86 -0.44 16.65
C ASN A 250 -1.99 -1.92 17.12
N VAL A 251 -2.28 -2.85 16.21
CA VAL A 251 -2.36 -4.30 16.50
C VAL A 251 -1.37 -5.11 15.66
N ALA A 252 -0.77 -6.14 16.28
CA ALA A 252 0.03 -7.16 15.62
C ALA A 252 -0.78 -8.45 15.43
N MET A 253 -0.51 -9.19 14.36
CA MET A 253 -1.22 -10.40 13.93
C MET A 253 -0.22 -11.50 13.54
N ARG A 254 -0.44 -12.72 14.02
CA ARG A 254 0.42 -13.88 13.74
C ARG A 254 -0.41 -15.15 13.51
N GLY A 255 -0.04 -15.93 12.50
CA GLY A 255 -0.53 -17.29 12.33
C GLY A 255 -0.12 -18.23 13.47
N THR A 256 -0.80 -19.36 13.58
CA THR A 256 -0.65 -20.33 14.66
C THR A 256 -0.24 -21.70 14.14
N ASP A 257 0.70 -22.34 14.83
CA ASP A 257 1.12 -23.72 14.51
C ASP A 257 0.09 -24.76 14.97
N SER A 258 -0.79 -24.40 15.91
CA SER A 258 -1.92 -25.21 16.38
C SER A 258 -3.05 -24.35 16.94
N THR A 259 -4.27 -24.87 16.91
CA THR A 259 -5.46 -24.29 17.56
C THR A 259 -5.53 -24.76 19.02
N PRO A 260 -5.91 -23.92 20.00
CA PRO A 260 -6.15 -24.39 21.38
C PRO A 260 -7.32 -25.38 21.45
N SER A 261 -7.42 -26.15 22.54
CA SER A 261 -8.49 -27.13 22.74
C SER A 261 -9.88 -26.51 22.65
N GLU A 262 -10.76 -27.14 21.89
CA GLU A 262 -12.07 -26.60 21.51
C GLU A 262 -13.05 -26.46 22.70
N PRO A 263 -13.98 -25.49 22.69
CA PRO A 263 -15.07 -25.42 23.67
C PRO A 263 -15.95 -26.67 23.65
N GLU A 264 -16.50 -27.06 24.80
CA GLU A 264 -17.37 -28.25 24.91
C GLU A 264 -18.58 -28.17 23.94
N GLY A 265 -18.76 -29.23 23.14
CA GLY A 265 -19.85 -29.33 22.17
C GLY A 265 -19.66 -28.52 20.88
N ARG A 266 -18.48 -27.91 20.64
CA ARG A 266 -18.17 -27.16 19.42
C ARG A 266 -17.02 -27.78 18.63
N VAL A 267 -16.96 -27.48 17.33
CA VAL A 267 -15.94 -27.95 16.38
C VAL A 267 -15.38 -26.77 15.58
N GLY A 268 -14.07 -26.71 15.41
CA GLY A 268 -13.34 -25.61 14.77
C GLY A 268 -13.03 -25.85 13.30
N ILE A 269 -13.11 -24.80 12.49
CA ILE A 269 -12.87 -24.86 11.03
C ILE A 269 -11.38 -24.73 10.65
N ASN A 270 -10.49 -25.25 11.50
CA ASN A 270 -9.02 -25.23 11.34
C ASN A 270 -8.44 -23.85 10.92
N SER A 271 -9.07 -22.78 11.40
CA SER A 271 -8.74 -21.38 11.08
C SER A 271 -8.54 -20.60 12.38
N SER A 272 -7.29 -20.23 12.67
CA SER A 272 -6.90 -19.61 13.94
C SER A 272 -5.80 -18.55 13.76
N ILE A 273 -5.87 -17.45 14.51
CA ILE A 273 -4.89 -16.35 14.46
C ILE A 273 -4.69 -15.75 15.85
N VAL A 274 -3.46 -15.37 16.20
CA VAL A 274 -3.19 -14.55 17.39
C VAL A 274 -3.20 -13.08 16.99
N ALA A 275 -3.88 -12.25 17.77
CA ALA A 275 -3.67 -10.81 17.76
C ALA A 275 -3.08 -10.36 19.10
N THR A 276 -2.24 -9.33 19.08
CA THR A 276 -1.72 -8.66 20.28
C THR A 276 -1.71 -7.15 20.13
N ALA A 277 -1.84 -6.45 21.25
CA ALA A 277 -1.61 -5.01 21.32
C ALA A 277 -0.17 -4.68 20.89
N ALA A 278 0.00 -3.76 19.95
CA ALA A 278 1.31 -3.24 19.55
C ALA A 278 1.61 -1.90 20.24
N THR A 279 2.85 -1.42 20.09
CA THR A 279 3.28 -0.13 20.67
C THR A 279 2.53 1.04 20.04
N SER A 280 2.02 1.94 20.88
CA SER A 280 1.27 3.16 20.53
C SER A 280 1.94 4.40 21.11
N GLU A 281 1.56 5.59 20.63
CA GLU A 281 1.91 6.85 21.28
C GLU A 281 0.63 7.56 21.76
N ASP A 282 -0.28 7.87 20.83
CA ASP A 282 -1.54 8.59 21.09
C ASP A 282 -2.79 7.68 21.02
N LEU A 283 -2.77 6.58 20.26
CA LEU A 283 -3.96 5.78 19.93
C LEU A 283 -3.96 4.38 20.56
N ALA A 284 -5.03 4.01 21.26
CA ALA A 284 -5.19 2.66 21.79
C ALA A 284 -5.21 1.58 20.69
N PRO A 285 -4.63 0.39 20.92
CA PRO A 285 -4.79 -0.78 20.07
C PRO A 285 -6.26 -1.21 19.90
N VAL A 286 -6.72 -1.37 18.65
CA VAL A 286 -8.09 -1.80 18.29
C VAL A 286 -8.07 -2.61 16.98
N LEU A 287 -8.87 -3.68 16.91
CA LEU A 287 -9.36 -4.23 15.63
C LEU A 287 -10.81 -3.77 15.41
N ASP A 288 -11.02 -2.78 14.56
CA ASP A 288 -12.34 -2.22 14.28
C ASP A 288 -13.26 -3.26 13.62
N SER A 289 -12.67 -4.22 12.90
CA SER A 289 -13.35 -5.44 12.44
C SER A 289 -12.39 -6.63 12.41
N LEU A 290 -12.94 -7.84 12.56
CA LEU A 290 -12.25 -9.11 12.31
C LEU A 290 -13.20 -10.08 11.58
N THR A 291 -12.71 -10.73 10.54
CA THR A 291 -13.47 -11.70 9.71
C THR A 291 -12.59 -12.88 9.34
N VAL A 292 -13.11 -14.10 9.52
CA VAL A 292 -12.47 -15.36 9.10
C VAL A 292 -13.12 -15.86 7.82
N HIS A 293 -12.31 -16.25 6.83
CA HIS A 293 -12.76 -16.77 5.54
C HIS A 293 -12.58 -18.29 5.46
N TYR A 294 -13.63 -19.00 5.09
CA TYR A 294 -13.64 -20.45 4.90
C TYR A 294 -14.07 -20.85 3.48
N ARG A 295 -14.04 -22.15 3.19
CA ARG A 295 -14.55 -22.75 1.96
C ARG A 295 -15.11 -24.15 2.24
N ASN A 296 -15.75 -24.76 1.25
CA ASN A 296 -16.22 -26.15 1.28
C ASN A 296 -17.08 -26.48 2.52
N ALA A 297 -17.92 -25.53 2.95
CA ALA A 297 -18.69 -25.63 4.18
C ALA A 297 -19.93 -26.53 4.05
N SER A 298 -20.27 -27.25 5.13
CA SER A 298 -21.43 -28.13 5.26
C SER A 298 -21.84 -28.28 6.74
N GLY A 299 -23.03 -28.86 6.97
CA GLY A 299 -23.68 -28.86 8.30
C GLY A 299 -24.40 -27.54 8.60
N GLU A 300 -24.67 -27.27 9.87
CA GLU A 300 -25.32 -26.04 10.35
C GLU A 300 -24.36 -24.83 10.35
N VAL A 301 -23.91 -24.41 9.15
CA VAL A 301 -22.91 -23.32 8.95
C VAL A 301 -23.35 -21.98 9.58
N SER A 302 -24.65 -21.77 9.76
CA SER A 302 -25.20 -20.61 10.49
C SER A 302 -24.73 -20.53 11.95
N SER A 303 -24.35 -21.67 12.56
CA SER A 303 -23.85 -21.76 13.94
C SER A 303 -22.38 -21.37 14.12
N LEU A 304 -21.64 -21.05 13.04
CA LEU A 304 -20.27 -20.55 13.14
C LEU A 304 -20.22 -19.21 13.87
N ALA A 305 -19.51 -19.19 15.00
CA ALA A 305 -19.21 -17.98 15.76
C ALA A 305 -17.69 -17.79 15.93
N LEU A 306 -17.25 -16.54 16.09
CA LEU A 306 -15.89 -16.20 16.47
C LEU A 306 -15.75 -16.18 17.98
N TRP A 307 -14.67 -16.78 18.45
CA TRP A 307 -14.33 -16.93 19.85
C TRP A 307 -12.91 -16.43 20.10
N ARG A 308 -12.69 -15.84 21.27
CA ARG A 308 -11.37 -15.44 21.77
C ARG A 308 -10.93 -16.36 22.91
N TYR A 309 -9.70 -16.83 22.83
CA TYR A 309 -8.96 -17.46 23.92
C TYR A 309 -8.04 -16.45 24.59
N ASP A 310 -8.14 -16.30 25.91
CA ASP A 310 -7.33 -15.35 26.71
C ASP A 310 -6.02 -15.95 27.25
N GLY A 311 -5.85 -17.28 27.15
CA GLY A 311 -4.75 -18.03 27.78
C GLY A 311 -5.22 -19.16 28.70
N GLY A 312 -6.46 -19.11 29.18
CA GLY A 312 -7.10 -20.16 30.00
C GLY A 312 -8.61 -20.34 29.80
N SER A 313 -9.31 -19.37 29.20
CA SER A 313 -10.76 -19.40 28.97
C SER A 313 -11.15 -18.98 27.54
N TRP A 314 -12.35 -19.38 27.13
CA TRP A 314 -12.94 -19.12 25.82
C TRP A 314 -14.17 -18.21 25.97
N SER A 315 -14.21 -17.11 25.23
CA SER A 315 -15.36 -16.17 25.17
C SER A 315 -15.93 -16.04 23.75
N ASP A 316 -17.25 -16.12 23.61
CA ASP A 316 -17.97 -15.81 22.35
C ASP A 316 -17.91 -14.29 22.08
N LEU A 317 -17.88 -13.88 20.81
CA LEU A 317 -17.68 -12.49 20.38
C LEU A 317 -18.91 -11.91 19.65
N ASP A 318 -20.09 -12.48 19.89
CA ASP A 318 -21.40 -12.08 19.32
C ASP A 318 -21.34 -11.84 17.80
N SER A 319 -20.63 -12.74 17.12
CA SER A 319 -20.25 -12.57 15.73
C SER A 319 -21.37 -12.98 14.76
N THR A 320 -21.47 -12.27 13.64
CA THR A 320 -22.40 -12.61 12.55
C THR A 320 -21.79 -13.67 11.62
N SER A 321 -22.39 -14.86 11.55
CA SER A 321 -22.13 -15.83 10.47
C SER A 321 -22.71 -15.32 9.15
N ARG A 322 -21.97 -15.50 8.05
CA ARG A 322 -22.38 -15.11 6.69
C ARG A 322 -22.11 -16.25 5.69
N PRO A 323 -22.95 -17.31 5.67
CA PRO A 323 -22.73 -18.47 4.81
C PRO A 323 -22.63 -18.14 3.31
N ALA A 324 -23.38 -17.14 2.84
CA ALA A 324 -23.32 -16.68 1.45
C ALA A 324 -21.99 -16.01 1.05
N GLU A 325 -21.26 -15.45 2.03
CA GLU A 325 -19.92 -14.86 1.84
C GLU A 325 -18.79 -15.85 2.16
N ASN A 326 -19.12 -17.05 2.64
CA ASN A 326 -18.20 -18.01 3.29
C ASN A 326 -17.35 -17.37 4.39
N ALA A 327 -18.01 -16.54 5.22
CA ALA A 327 -17.36 -15.73 6.24
C ALA A 327 -18.07 -15.80 7.61
N VAL A 328 -17.36 -15.40 8.67
CA VAL A 328 -17.92 -15.05 9.98
C VAL A 328 -17.17 -13.83 10.52
N SER A 329 -17.89 -12.85 11.07
CA SER A 329 -17.37 -11.50 11.36
C SER A 329 -17.79 -10.94 12.72
N THR A 330 -16.89 -10.22 13.38
CA THR A 330 -17.13 -9.36 14.55
C THR A 330 -16.31 -8.06 14.43
N GLY A 331 -16.32 -7.18 15.44
CA GLY A 331 -15.58 -5.92 15.40
C GLY A 331 -15.52 -5.17 16.72
N ASN A 332 -14.92 -3.97 16.69
CA ASN A 332 -14.63 -3.13 17.86
C ASN A 332 -13.86 -3.88 18.99
N LEU A 333 -12.93 -4.76 18.62
CA LEU A 333 -12.19 -5.59 19.57
C LEU A 333 -11.04 -4.80 20.20
N THR A 334 -11.13 -4.60 21.52
CA THR A 334 -10.10 -3.97 22.36
C THR A 334 -9.35 -4.96 23.26
N GLU A 335 -9.82 -6.19 23.36
CA GLU A 335 -9.16 -7.28 24.10
C GLU A 335 -8.58 -8.32 23.14
N PHE A 336 -7.31 -8.69 23.35
CA PHE A 336 -6.53 -9.50 22.41
C PHE A 336 -6.23 -10.91 22.95
N GLY A 337 -5.79 -11.82 22.08
CA GLY A 337 -5.70 -13.25 22.34
C GLY A 337 -5.68 -14.09 21.05
N THR A 338 -6.04 -15.37 21.15
CA THR A 338 -6.20 -16.24 19.97
C THR A 338 -7.66 -16.22 19.50
N PHE A 339 -7.89 -15.89 18.23
CA PHE A 339 -9.20 -15.82 17.60
C PHE A 339 -9.43 -17.03 16.70
N VAL A 340 -10.58 -17.70 16.88
CA VAL A 340 -10.93 -18.95 16.20
C VAL A 340 -12.42 -18.95 15.85
N ALA A 341 -12.77 -19.57 14.71
CA ALA A 341 -14.16 -19.80 14.33
C ALA A 341 -14.60 -21.22 14.72
N PHE A 342 -15.66 -21.32 15.54
CA PHE A 342 -16.23 -22.56 16.05
C PHE A 342 -17.72 -22.67 15.69
N GLY A 343 -18.13 -23.83 15.19
CA GLY A 343 -19.53 -24.19 14.92
C GLY A 343 -20.06 -25.23 15.91
N SER A 344 -21.30 -25.67 15.68
CA SER A 344 -21.87 -26.86 16.31
C SER A 344 -21.26 -28.16 15.73
N GLY A 345 -21.47 -29.28 16.42
CA GLY A 345 -20.74 -30.54 16.17
C GLY A 345 -20.94 -31.24 14.83
N ASP A 346 -21.91 -30.81 14.01
CA ASP A 346 -22.11 -31.28 12.63
C ASP A 346 -21.48 -30.36 11.55
N VAL A 347 -20.95 -29.20 11.95
CA VAL A 347 -20.31 -28.26 11.02
C VAL A 347 -18.97 -28.78 10.54
N SER A 348 -18.74 -28.69 9.22
CA SER A 348 -17.43 -28.91 8.62
C SER A 348 -17.15 -27.83 7.57
N ALA A 349 -15.95 -27.24 7.61
CA ALA A 349 -15.45 -26.33 6.59
C ALA A 349 -13.92 -26.34 6.55
N GLU A 350 -13.34 -25.94 5.43
CA GLU A 350 -11.90 -25.76 5.25
C GLU A 350 -11.49 -24.30 5.42
N ARG A 351 -10.28 -24.08 5.93
CA ARG A 351 -9.62 -22.77 5.87
C ARG A 351 -9.35 -22.37 4.41
N VAL A 352 -9.52 -21.08 4.08
CA VAL A 352 -9.05 -20.56 2.80
C VAL A 352 -7.52 -20.46 2.79
N THR A 353 -6.94 -20.83 1.65
CA THR A 353 -5.55 -20.60 1.27
C THR A 353 -5.54 -19.78 -0.02
N LEU A 354 -4.65 -18.81 -0.18
CA LEU A 354 -4.58 -17.96 -1.37
C LEU A 354 -3.61 -18.50 -2.42
N ASP A 355 -4.05 -18.50 -3.69
CA ASP A 355 -3.18 -18.77 -4.84
C ASP A 355 -2.43 -17.48 -5.24
N VAL A 356 -1.29 -17.27 -4.58
CA VAL A 356 -0.36 -16.17 -4.79
C VAL A 356 1.05 -16.74 -4.74
N THR A 357 1.65 -16.95 -5.91
CA THR A 357 3.01 -17.47 -6.06
C THR A 357 4.03 -16.35 -6.13
N PRO A 358 5.29 -16.59 -5.71
CA PRO A 358 6.42 -15.74 -6.08
C PRO A 358 6.52 -15.50 -7.61
N PRO A 359 7.06 -14.35 -8.06
CA PRO A 359 7.29 -14.10 -9.47
C PRO A 359 8.45 -14.98 -9.98
N THR A 360 8.34 -15.46 -11.22
CA THR A 360 9.45 -16.13 -11.91
C THR A 360 10.23 -15.10 -12.72
N LEU A 361 11.43 -14.76 -12.26
CA LEU A 361 12.36 -13.90 -12.99
C LEU A 361 13.03 -14.69 -14.12
N THR A 362 13.17 -14.08 -15.30
CA THR A 362 13.84 -14.67 -16.47
C THR A 362 14.72 -13.60 -17.09
N GLU A 363 16.03 -13.82 -17.06
CA GLU A 363 17.02 -12.87 -17.58
C GLU A 363 16.81 -12.57 -19.07
N ARG A 364 16.79 -11.29 -19.42
CA ARG A 364 16.72 -10.78 -20.79
C ARG A 364 18.04 -10.11 -21.16
N SER A 365 18.69 -10.59 -22.21
CA SER A 365 19.82 -9.89 -22.82
C SER A 365 19.34 -8.69 -23.64
N ALA A 366 20.21 -7.69 -23.83
CA ALA A 366 19.91 -6.52 -24.67
C ALA A 366 19.50 -6.91 -26.12
N GLU A 367 20.16 -7.94 -26.67
CA GLU A 367 19.93 -8.45 -28.03
C GLU A 367 18.50 -8.97 -28.27
N ALA A 368 17.85 -9.52 -27.24
CA ALA A 368 16.48 -10.02 -27.34
C ALA A 368 15.48 -8.92 -27.76
N THR A 369 15.80 -7.65 -27.48
CA THR A 369 14.99 -6.48 -27.83
C THR A 369 15.10 -6.06 -29.30
N MET A 370 16.06 -6.59 -30.07
CA MET A 370 16.27 -6.21 -31.49
C MET A 370 15.72 -7.24 -32.51
N ALA A 371 15.09 -8.33 -32.05
CA ALA A 371 14.93 -9.55 -32.84
C ALA A 371 13.51 -9.84 -33.40
N THR A 372 12.72 -8.83 -33.77
CA THR A 372 11.45 -9.04 -34.52
C THR A 372 11.23 -8.06 -35.69
N GLY A 373 12.18 -8.03 -36.63
CA GLY A 373 11.97 -7.46 -37.98
C GLY A 373 11.73 -8.58 -39.02
N PRO A 374 10.54 -8.70 -39.64
CA PRO A 374 10.21 -9.85 -40.49
C PRO A 374 10.79 -9.73 -41.91
N ASN A 375 12.10 -9.91 -42.09
CA ASN A 375 12.66 -10.11 -43.43
C ASN A 375 14.01 -10.86 -43.49
N THR A 376 13.99 -12.13 -43.88
CA THR A 376 15.00 -12.69 -44.79
C THR A 376 14.49 -13.97 -45.45
N THR A 377 14.22 -13.91 -46.75
CA THR A 377 13.79 -15.06 -47.56
C THR A 377 14.96 -15.97 -47.91
N THR A 378 15.24 -16.97 -47.07
CA THR A 378 16.22 -18.03 -47.37
C THR A 378 15.63 -19.05 -48.36
N ARG A 379 15.84 -18.77 -49.66
CA ARG A 379 15.35 -19.57 -50.78
C ARG A 379 16.09 -20.91 -50.91
N SER A 380 15.60 -21.95 -50.22
CA SER A 380 16.10 -23.32 -50.42
C SER A 380 15.52 -23.96 -51.68
N ASN A 381 16.39 -24.45 -52.57
CA ASN A 381 15.99 -25.24 -53.73
C ASN A 381 15.83 -26.72 -53.31
N ALA A 382 14.60 -27.23 -53.29
CA ALA A 382 14.30 -28.66 -53.16
C ALA A 382 13.83 -29.23 -54.51
N THR A 383 14.48 -30.31 -54.97
CA THR A 383 14.15 -30.96 -56.26
C THR A 383 13.01 -31.96 -56.10
N THR A 384 12.21 -32.12 -57.15
CA THR A 384 10.88 -32.75 -57.14
C THR A 384 10.87 -34.29 -57.04
N ALA A 385 9.99 -34.83 -56.19
CA ALA A 385 9.26 -36.08 -56.42
C ALA A 385 7.91 -36.06 -55.64
N PRO A 386 6.79 -36.61 -56.16
CA PRO A 386 5.45 -36.35 -55.62
C PRO A 386 4.89 -37.43 -54.68
N GLY A 387 3.99 -37.05 -53.76
CA GLY A 387 3.27 -37.97 -52.87
C GLY A 387 1.95 -37.38 -52.33
N THR A 388 0.85 -37.62 -53.06
CA THR A 388 -0.57 -37.61 -52.66
C THR A 388 -1.04 -36.71 -51.51
N MET A 389 -1.82 -35.66 -51.82
CA MET A 389 -2.61 -34.93 -50.82
C MET A 389 -3.72 -35.81 -50.22
N THR A 390 -3.93 -35.69 -48.90
CA THR A 390 -5.24 -36.00 -48.27
C THR A 390 -5.71 -34.74 -47.56
N SER A 391 -6.87 -34.21 -47.97
CA SER A 391 -7.47 -33.03 -47.34
C SER A 391 -8.14 -33.40 -46.02
N VAL A 392 -7.93 -32.60 -44.98
CA VAL A 392 -8.73 -32.63 -43.75
C VAL A 392 -9.10 -31.19 -43.40
N THR A 393 -10.39 -30.88 -43.48
CA THR A 393 -10.91 -29.54 -43.21
C THR A 393 -10.98 -29.28 -41.70
N PRO A 394 -10.37 -28.21 -41.17
CA PRO A 394 -10.68 -27.74 -39.83
C PRO A 394 -12.03 -27.01 -39.84
N THR A 395 -13.01 -27.51 -39.10
CA THR A 395 -14.29 -26.82 -38.88
C THR A 395 -14.06 -25.57 -38.04
N ALA A 396 -14.44 -24.40 -38.55
CA ALA A 396 -14.44 -23.17 -37.77
C ALA A 396 -15.67 -23.11 -36.86
N THR A 397 -15.46 -23.25 -35.54
CA THR A 397 -16.45 -22.87 -34.52
C THR A 397 -16.29 -21.39 -34.18
N THR A 398 -17.28 -20.59 -34.53
CA THR A 398 -17.32 -19.15 -34.22
C THR A 398 -17.79 -18.94 -32.77
N GLU A 399 -16.89 -18.51 -31.89
CA GLU A 399 -17.29 -17.93 -30.60
C GLU A 399 -17.34 -16.41 -30.71
N THR A 400 -18.45 -15.84 -30.26
CA THR A 400 -18.76 -14.41 -30.41
C THR A 400 -18.36 -13.67 -29.13
N SER A 401 -17.24 -12.96 -29.19
CA SER A 401 -16.78 -12.09 -28.10
C SER A 401 -17.70 -10.86 -27.98
N ALA A 402 -18.64 -10.89 -27.03
CA ALA A 402 -19.39 -9.71 -26.61
C ALA A 402 -18.60 -8.94 -25.52
N PRO A 403 -18.52 -7.60 -25.55
CA PRO A 403 -17.84 -6.83 -24.52
C PRO A 403 -18.64 -6.80 -23.20
N ILE A 404 -17.94 -6.90 -22.07
CA ILE A 404 -18.53 -6.68 -20.74
C ILE A 404 -18.38 -5.19 -20.40
N GLU A 405 -19.49 -4.47 -20.42
CA GLU A 405 -19.56 -3.06 -20.07
C GLU A 405 -19.90 -2.91 -18.58
N THR A 406 -18.88 -2.73 -17.72
CA THR A 406 -19.06 -2.67 -16.27
C THR A 406 -19.48 -1.27 -15.82
N THR A 407 -20.77 -0.95 -15.94
CA THR A 407 -21.35 0.30 -15.41
C THR A 407 -21.33 0.31 -13.88
N MET A 408 -20.44 1.07 -13.26
CA MET A 408 -20.49 1.33 -11.82
C MET A 408 -21.60 2.33 -11.50
N THR A 409 -22.50 1.96 -10.59
CA THR A 409 -23.58 2.82 -10.10
C THR A 409 -23.28 3.25 -8.67
N GLU A 410 -22.71 4.44 -8.50
CA GLU A 410 -22.54 5.04 -7.17
C GLU A 410 -23.90 5.46 -6.59
N THR A 411 -24.28 4.87 -5.45
CA THR A 411 -25.41 5.33 -4.64
C THR A 411 -24.88 6.17 -3.49
N ALA A 412 -24.65 7.46 -3.74
CA ALA A 412 -24.22 8.41 -2.72
C ALA A 412 -25.40 8.87 -1.85
N THR A 413 -25.54 8.27 -0.66
CA THR A 413 -26.48 8.76 0.37
C THR A 413 -25.83 9.90 1.14
N ALA A 414 -26.20 11.14 0.81
CA ALA A 414 -25.76 12.32 1.57
C ALA A 414 -26.46 12.37 2.94
N ALA A 415 -25.68 12.51 4.01
CA ALA A 415 -26.17 12.86 5.33
C ALA A 415 -25.99 14.36 5.56
N GLU A 416 -27.11 15.08 5.75
CA GLU A 416 -27.13 16.53 5.90
C GLU A 416 -26.99 16.92 7.38
N THR A 417 -25.85 17.51 7.76
CA THR A 417 -25.63 18.07 9.11
C THR A 417 -25.51 19.59 9.04
N THR A 418 -26.54 20.29 9.51
CA THR A 418 -26.66 21.75 9.47
C THR A 418 -25.73 22.41 10.51
N GLU A 419 -24.77 23.21 10.06
CA GLU A 419 -24.04 24.12 10.95
C GLU A 419 -24.95 25.25 11.46
N THR A 420 -24.73 25.72 12.69
CA THR A 420 -25.35 26.94 13.21
C THR A 420 -24.35 27.67 14.10
N ALA A 421 -23.79 28.77 13.58
CA ALA A 421 -22.76 29.57 14.26
C ALA A 421 -23.31 30.91 14.75
N THR A 422 -23.06 31.25 16.02
CA THR A 422 -23.14 32.62 16.60
C THR A 422 -22.34 32.63 17.93
N PRO A 423 -21.94 33.80 18.49
CA PRO A 423 -20.52 34.14 18.46
C PRO A 423 -19.86 34.31 19.84
N ALA A 424 -18.54 34.47 19.82
CA ALA A 424 -17.75 34.78 21.00
C ALA A 424 -17.93 36.24 21.50
N PRO A 425 -17.82 36.49 22.81
CA PRO A 425 -17.44 37.79 23.35
C PRO A 425 -15.90 37.91 23.48
N ASP A 426 -15.39 39.12 23.29
CA ASP A 426 -13.98 39.49 23.46
C ASP A 426 -13.74 40.04 24.89
N THR A 427 -12.51 39.93 25.43
CA THR A 427 -11.73 41.01 26.11
C THR A 427 -10.69 40.54 27.13
N THR A 428 -9.57 41.29 27.14
CA THR A 428 -8.61 41.52 28.24
C THR A 428 -7.70 40.40 28.75
N ALA A 429 -6.39 40.67 28.69
CA ALA A 429 -5.34 39.92 29.38
C ALA A 429 -4.99 40.56 30.75
N VAL A 430 -4.66 39.72 31.75
CA VAL A 430 -3.92 40.08 32.97
C VAL A 430 -2.90 38.99 33.24
N SER A 431 -1.70 39.38 33.70
CA SER A 431 -0.64 38.45 34.11
C SER A 431 -0.47 38.48 35.62
N THR A 432 -0.48 37.30 36.27
CA THR A 432 -0.15 37.15 37.69
C THR A 432 0.60 35.84 37.95
N THR A 433 1.69 35.95 38.70
CA THR A 433 2.50 34.85 39.20
C THR A 433 1.95 34.33 40.53
N SER A 434 1.95 33.02 40.78
CA SER A 434 1.97 32.48 42.16
C SER A 434 2.50 31.05 42.25
N THR A 435 3.18 30.75 43.36
CA THR A 435 3.82 29.48 43.72
C THR A 435 3.01 28.65 44.73
N ALA A 436 2.98 27.33 44.56
CA ALA A 436 3.00 26.28 45.61
C ALA A 436 3.26 24.91 44.92
N SER A 437 4.13 23.97 45.31
CA SER A 437 4.73 23.49 46.60
C SER A 437 3.89 22.49 47.40
N VAL A 438 4.56 21.52 48.07
CA VAL A 438 4.01 20.36 48.86
C VAL A 438 3.56 19.21 47.92
N GLU A 439 4.01 17.94 48.03
CA GLU A 439 5.04 17.30 48.90
C GLU A 439 5.69 16.08 48.19
N ALA A 440 6.64 15.37 48.83
CA ALA A 440 7.27 14.14 48.30
C ALA A 440 7.54 13.01 49.33
N THR A 441 7.15 11.78 48.98
CA THR A 441 7.46 10.47 49.59
C THR A 441 7.39 9.41 48.46
N GLY A 442 8.03 8.22 48.43
CA GLY A 442 8.90 7.49 49.37
C GLY A 442 8.19 6.26 49.98
N THR A 443 8.66 5.00 49.92
CA THR A 443 9.89 4.40 49.33
C THR A 443 9.75 2.86 49.16
N GLU A 444 10.13 2.30 48.01
CA GLU A 444 10.55 0.89 47.69
C GLU A 444 9.65 -0.37 47.87
N ALA A 445 10.09 -1.41 47.13
CA ALA A 445 9.78 -2.86 47.15
C ALA A 445 8.42 -3.36 46.61
N GLY A 446 8.36 -4.30 45.64
CA GLY A 446 9.41 -4.85 44.78
C GLY A 446 9.07 -6.21 44.13
N VAL A 447 9.71 -6.55 43.00
CA VAL A 447 9.58 -7.83 42.23
C VAL A 447 8.21 -7.94 41.52
N ASP A 448 8.06 -8.39 40.26
CA ASP A 448 8.91 -9.25 39.42
C ASP A 448 9.20 -8.68 38.01
N ALA A 449 10.08 -9.34 37.24
CA ALA A 449 10.63 -8.80 35.98
C ALA A 449 10.32 -9.64 34.74
N ALA A 450 9.73 -9.00 33.72
CA ALA A 450 9.70 -9.48 32.34
C ALA A 450 10.42 -8.46 31.45
N THR A 451 11.58 -8.84 30.90
CA THR A 451 12.38 -7.96 30.02
C THR A 451 11.98 -8.17 28.57
N GLU A 452 11.20 -7.24 28.01
CA GLU A 452 11.00 -7.20 26.55
C GLU A 452 12.32 -6.90 25.83
N THR A 453 12.68 -7.75 24.87
CA THR A 453 13.89 -7.55 24.06
C THR A 453 13.64 -6.50 22.99
N THR A 454 14.29 -5.33 23.15
CA THR A 454 14.30 -4.27 22.14
C THR A 454 14.81 -4.77 20.78
N GLY A 455 14.30 -4.16 19.71
CA GLY A 455 14.70 -4.50 18.33
C GLY A 455 16.19 -4.23 18.07
N PRO A 456 16.78 -4.89 17.05
CA PRO A 456 18.20 -4.71 16.72
C PRO A 456 18.52 -3.24 16.42
N GLY A 457 19.51 -2.69 17.11
CA GLY A 457 19.68 -1.25 17.24
C GLY A 457 20.44 -0.55 16.11
N PHE A 458 19.95 0.63 15.71
CA PHE A 458 20.70 1.58 14.89
C PHE A 458 21.76 2.30 15.74
N GLY A 459 22.97 1.74 15.82
CA GLY A 459 23.94 2.11 16.88
C GLY A 459 25.40 2.36 16.49
N PHE A 460 25.77 2.39 15.20
CA PHE A 460 27.19 2.37 14.78
C PHE A 460 27.86 3.71 14.41
N VAL A 461 27.16 4.85 14.50
CA VAL A 461 27.75 6.17 14.17
C VAL A 461 28.28 6.92 15.41
N VAL A 462 27.70 6.71 16.59
CA VAL A 462 28.07 7.45 17.82
C VAL A 462 29.34 6.90 18.48
N ALA A 463 29.65 5.61 18.30
CA ALA A 463 30.78 4.94 18.95
C ALA A 463 32.15 5.55 18.60
N LEU A 464 32.31 6.14 17.41
CA LEU A 464 33.60 6.66 16.94
C LEU A 464 34.01 7.97 17.65
N LEU A 465 33.05 8.77 18.12
CA LEU A 465 33.32 10.04 18.81
C LEU A 465 33.73 9.84 20.28
N ALA A 466 33.24 8.79 20.94
CA ALA A 466 33.61 8.47 22.31
C ALA A 466 35.12 8.11 22.45
N VAL A 467 35.68 7.40 21.47
CA VAL A 467 37.09 6.98 21.48
C VAL A 467 38.04 8.16 21.27
N LEU A 468 37.67 9.13 20.42
CA LEU A 468 38.43 10.37 20.22
C LEU A 468 38.41 11.29 21.45
N GLY A 469 37.30 11.32 22.21
CA GLY A 469 37.21 12.08 23.47
C GLY A 469 38.16 11.55 24.56
N ALA A 470 38.32 10.23 24.68
CA ALA A 470 39.19 9.62 25.69
C ALA A 470 40.69 9.93 25.48
N ALA A 471 41.15 9.99 24.23
CA ALA A 471 42.56 10.24 23.91
C ALA A 471 43.03 11.66 24.30
N LEU A 472 42.14 12.66 24.26
CA LEU A 472 42.45 14.07 24.55
C LEU A 472 42.52 14.40 26.07
N LEU A 473 41.99 13.54 26.93
CA LEU A 473 42.07 13.71 28.39
C LEU A 473 43.32 13.07 29.01
N ALA A 474 43.94 12.09 28.34
CA ALA A 474 45.14 11.39 28.83
C ALA A 474 46.42 12.24 28.77
N THR A 475 46.52 13.21 27.85
CA THR A 475 47.75 13.98 27.59
C THR A 475 47.95 15.19 28.49
N ARG A 476 46.92 15.62 29.24
CA ARG A 476 46.93 16.87 30.03
C ARG A 476 47.35 16.74 31.49
N ARG A 477 47.93 15.60 31.91
CA ARG A 477 48.34 15.34 33.31
C ARG A 477 49.82 15.00 33.54
N LYS A 478 50.70 15.33 32.58
CA LYS A 478 52.17 15.30 32.75
C LYS A 478 52.89 16.45 32.04
N ARG A 479 52.86 17.64 32.65
CA ARG A 479 53.96 18.62 32.70
C ARG A 479 53.68 19.63 33.81
#